data_AF-A0A0F9IZE9-F1
#
_entry.id   AF-A0A0F9IZE9-F1
#
_cell.length_a   1.000
_cell.length_b   1.000
_cell.length_c   1.000
_cell.angle_alpha   90.00
_cell.angle_beta   90.00
_cell.angle_gamma   90.00
#
_symmetry.space_group_name_H-M   'P 1'
#
loop_
_entity.id
_entity.type
_entity.pdbx_description
1 polymer ?
#
loop_
_entity_poly.entity_id
_entity_poly.type
_entity_poly.pdbx_seq_one_letter_code
_entity_poly.pdbx_strand_id
1 'polypeptide(L)'
;MPNYPGSLDDDVSLFLAVNNARTRLTSGINISDLTIPVVTTSGFPNQGFVTILTNPDDITEAEAIAYTGVTETSFSGTARGSGGTPVFAHAAGNNVDLTVMAEHHNEIKNAVIALEQIVGISGSHNFVPKDAQGNVLISGTLTVQNLAEFGWTTTSGSQVVTGPGFFETDLDVAQNMVVSGTSSLAGDVDMKSTLTVS
;
A
#
# COMPACT_ATOMS: atom_id res chain seq x y z
N MET A 1 -9.02 -0.13 -8.90
CA MET A 1 -7.62 -0.60 -8.82
C MET A 1 -6.95 0.19 -7.72
N PRO A 2 -6.22 -0.44 -6.78
CA PRO A 2 -5.67 0.24 -5.63
C PRO A 2 -4.60 1.24 -6.05
N ASN A 3 -4.48 2.32 -5.30
CA ASN A 3 -3.52 3.41 -5.51
C ASN A 3 -2.13 3.07 -4.94
N TYR A 4 -2.08 2.19 -3.93
CA TYR A 4 -0.84 1.79 -3.28
C TYR A 4 0.03 0.94 -4.24
N PRO A 5 1.37 1.14 -4.27
CA PRO A 5 2.21 1.97 -3.41
C PRO A 5 2.40 3.43 -3.87
N GLY A 6 1.79 3.85 -4.98
CA GLY A 6 1.98 5.20 -5.53
C GLY A 6 1.39 6.30 -4.65
N SER A 7 0.28 6.01 -3.98
CA SER A 7 -0.32 6.86 -2.95
C SER A 7 -1.20 6.02 -2.01
N LEU A 8 -1.75 6.62 -0.95
CA LEU A 8 -2.69 5.93 -0.09
C LEU A 8 -4.01 5.68 -0.82
N ASP A 9 -4.61 4.54 -0.51
CA ASP A 9 -5.96 4.22 -0.93
C ASP A 9 -7.01 5.11 -0.23
N ASP A 10 -8.13 5.31 -0.90
CA ASP A 10 -9.27 6.10 -0.41
C ASP A 10 -10.61 5.38 -0.69
N ASP A 11 -11.71 6.02 -0.31
CA ASP A 11 -13.07 5.48 -0.50
C ASP A 11 -13.43 5.27 -1.98
N VAL A 12 -12.71 5.92 -2.90
CA VAL A 12 -12.89 5.77 -4.35
C VAL A 12 -12.15 4.52 -4.83
N SER A 13 -10.89 4.32 -4.43
CA SER A 13 -10.06 3.20 -4.90
C SER A 13 -10.47 1.86 -4.29
N LEU A 14 -11.01 1.85 -3.06
CA LEU A 14 -11.42 0.63 -2.35
C LEU A 14 -12.93 0.44 -2.24
N PHE A 15 -13.72 1.36 -2.79
CA PHE A 15 -15.19 1.42 -2.70
C PHE A 15 -15.71 1.51 -1.26
N LEU A 16 -16.46 2.58 -0.96
CA LEU A 16 -17.18 2.68 0.30
C LEU A 16 -18.42 1.78 0.30
N ALA A 17 -18.50 0.83 1.23
CA ALA A 17 -19.69 0.04 1.49
C ALA A 17 -20.36 0.52 2.78
N VAL A 18 -21.70 0.61 2.79
CA VAL A 18 -22.49 0.96 3.97
C VAL A 18 -23.58 -0.06 4.23
N ASN A 19 -23.98 -0.19 5.49
CA ASN A 19 -25.03 -1.12 5.90
C ASN A 19 -26.42 -0.56 5.57
N ASN A 20 -27.34 -1.44 5.19
CA ASN A 20 -28.78 -1.17 5.08
C ASN A 20 -29.17 -0.01 4.14
N ALA A 21 -28.33 0.35 3.17
CA ALA A 21 -28.68 1.34 2.16
C ALA A 21 -29.61 0.71 1.10
N ARG A 22 -30.88 1.08 1.17
CA ARG A 22 -31.94 0.68 0.24
C ARG A 22 -32.80 1.87 -0.14
N THR A 23 -33.20 1.92 -1.39
CA THR A 23 -34.20 2.84 -1.92
C THR A 23 -35.12 2.10 -2.90
N ARG A 24 -35.99 2.81 -3.61
CA ARG A 24 -36.91 2.22 -4.58
C ARG A 24 -36.96 3.07 -5.84
N LEU A 25 -37.18 2.43 -6.99
CA LEU A 25 -37.42 3.14 -8.23
C LEU A 25 -38.70 3.98 -8.16
N THR A 26 -38.64 5.23 -8.60
CA THR A 26 -39.83 6.12 -8.68
C THR A 26 -40.60 5.95 -9.99
N SER A 27 -39.92 5.51 -11.05
CA SER A 27 -40.50 5.13 -12.33
C SER A 27 -39.82 3.87 -12.88
N GLY A 28 -40.45 3.19 -13.83
CA GLY A 28 -39.80 2.10 -14.55
C GLY A 28 -38.59 2.61 -15.34
N ILE A 29 -37.62 1.75 -15.56
CA ILE A 29 -36.42 1.99 -16.38
C ILE A 29 -36.30 0.94 -17.47
N ASN A 30 -35.95 1.38 -18.68
CA ASN A 30 -35.67 0.53 -19.83
C ASN A 30 -34.19 0.15 -19.88
N ILE A 31 -33.86 -0.87 -20.68
CA ILE A 31 -32.50 -1.42 -20.82
C ILE A 31 -31.41 -0.38 -21.14
N SER A 32 -31.77 0.75 -21.77
CA SER A 32 -30.85 1.81 -22.21
C SER A 32 -30.73 2.99 -21.24
N ASP A 33 -31.52 3.05 -20.17
CA ASP A 33 -31.53 4.21 -19.27
C ASP A 33 -30.24 4.27 -18.44
N LEU A 34 -29.52 5.39 -18.51
CA LEU A 34 -28.25 5.61 -17.80
C LEU A 34 -28.40 6.54 -16.58
N THR A 35 -29.62 6.78 -16.17
CA THR A 35 -29.97 7.51 -14.95
C THR A 35 -31.06 6.72 -14.25
N ILE A 36 -30.83 6.37 -13.00
CA ILE A 36 -31.70 5.49 -12.24
C ILE A 36 -32.48 6.35 -11.25
N PRO A 37 -33.76 6.65 -11.50
CA PRO A 37 -34.55 7.54 -10.66
C PRO A 37 -35.04 6.77 -9.43
N VAL A 38 -34.77 7.32 -8.25
CA VAL A 38 -35.08 6.68 -6.97
C VAL A 38 -35.72 7.66 -5.99
N VAL A 39 -36.37 7.12 -4.95
CA VAL A 39 -37.04 7.94 -3.93
C VAL A 39 -36.05 8.84 -3.20
N THR A 40 -34.87 8.31 -2.86
CA THR A 40 -33.76 9.05 -2.25
C THR A 40 -32.45 8.30 -2.44
N THR A 41 -31.32 9.02 -2.43
CA THR A 41 -29.95 8.49 -2.36
C THR A 41 -29.29 8.77 -1.00
N SER A 42 -30.04 9.29 -0.02
CA SER A 42 -29.51 9.54 1.32
C SER A 42 -28.91 8.28 1.93
N GLY A 43 -27.67 8.38 2.40
CA GLY A 43 -26.92 7.26 2.97
C GLY A 43 -26.19 6.40 1.95
N PHE A 44 -26.38 6.60 0.64
CA PHE A 44 -25.55 5.97 -0.38
C PHE A 44 -24.23 6.74 -0.55
N PRO A 45 -23.11 6.06 -0.81
CA PRO A 45 -21.87 6.69 -1.27
C PRO A 45 -22.08 7.47 -2.57
N ASN A 46 -21.12 8.34 -2.93
CA ASN A 46 -21.19 9.10 -4.19
C ASN A 46 -20.87 8.24 -5.43
N GLN A 47 -20.25 7.07 -5.24
CA GLN A 47 -19.98 6.07 -6.27
C GLN A 47 -20.06 4.67 -5.69
N GLY A 48 -20.37 3.67 -6.51
CA GLY A 48 -20.41 2.29 -6.07
C GLY A 48 -21.29 1.43 -6.96
N PHE A 49 -21.89 0.40 -6.37
CA PHE A 49 -22.78 -0.54 -7.06
C PHE A 49 -24.10 -0.65 -6.33
N VAL A 50 -25.19 -0.62 -7.09
CA VAL A 50 -26.53 -1.00 -6.61
C VAL A 50 -27.04 -2.20 -7.39
N THR A 51 -27.90 -2.99 -6.76
CA THR A 51 -28.54 -4.14 -7.38
C THR A 51 -30.05 -3.94 -7.42
N ILE A 52 -30.66 -4.35 -8.53
CA ILE A 52 -32.11 -4.40 -8.68
C ILE A 52 -32.50 -5.81 -9.11
N LEU A 53 -33.45 -6.41 -8.40
CA LEU A 53 -34.04 -7.69 -8.79
C LEU A 53 -35.34 -7.42 -9.55
N THR A 54 -35.45 -8.00 -10.74
CA THR A 54 -36.71 -7.99 -11.51
C THR A 54 -37.77 -8.81 -10.78
N ASN A 55 -37.36 -9.97 -10.24
CA ASN A 55 -38.14 -10.82 -9.36
C ASN A 55 -37.49 -10.89 -7.97
N PRO A 56 -38.16 -10.44 -6.89
CA PRO A 56 -37.58 -10.44 -5.54
C PRO A 56 -37.22 -11.83 -5.00
N ASP A 57 -37.79 -12.90 -5.56
CA ASP A 57 -37.57 -14.28 -5.10
C ASP A 57 -36.48 -15.01 -5.90
N ASP A 58 -35.94 -14.42 -6.97
CA ASP A 58 -34.92 -15.04 -7.82
C ASP A 58 -33.66 -14.17 -7.93
N ILE A 59 -32.61 -14.57 -7.23
CA ILE A 59 -31.33 -13.88 -7.23
C ILE A 59 -30.59 -13.95 -8.58
N THR A 60 -30.99 -14.86 -9.49
CA THR A 60 -30.40 -14.94 -10.83
C THR A 60 -30.91 -13.85 -11.77
N GLU A 61 -32.03 -13.19 -11.42
CA GLU A 61 -32.57 -12.02 -12.11
C GLU A 61 -32.12 -10.70 -11.46
N ALA A 62 -31.01 -10.74 -10.71
CA ALA A 62 -30.35 -9.57 -10.17
C ALA A 62 -29.48 -8.89 -11.24
N GLU A 63 -29.66 -7.58 -11.37
CA GLU A 63 -28.77 -6.75 -12.16
C GLU A 63 -27.97 -5.83 -11.24
N ALA A 64 -26.64 -5.88 -11.40
CA ALA A 64 -25.75 -4.92 -10.78
C ALA A 64 -25.55 -3.71 -11.71
N ILE A 65 -25.63 -2.52 -11.12
CA ILE A 65 -25.47 -1.24 -11.81
C ILE A 65 -24.41 -0.45 -11.06
N ALA A 66 -23.26 -0.21 -11.71
CA ALA A 66 -22.28 0.73 -11.19
C ALA A 66 -22.78 2.16 -11.36
N TYR A 67 -22.41 3.07 -10.46
CA TYR A 67 -22.68 4.49 -10.57
C TYR A 67 -21.48 5.31 -10.09
N THR A 68 -21.33 6.51 -10.65
CA THR A 68 -20.20 7.43 -10.36
C THR A 68 -20.67 8.78 -9.82
N GLY A 69 -21.98 8.97 -9.67
CA GLY A 69 -22.54 10.16 -9.05
C GLY A 69 -23.96 9.93 -8.56
N VAL A 70 -24.34 10.71 -7.56
CA VAL A 70 -25.69 10.76 -6.99
C VAL A 70 -26.23 12.18 -7.05
N THR A 71 -27.53 12.31 -7.31
CA THR A 71 -28.34 13.47 -6.90
C THR A 71 -29.21 13.05 -5.73
N GLU A 72 -30.00 13.95 -5.14
CA GLU A 72 -30.94 13.59 -4.05
C GLU A 72 -31.89 12.44 -4.40
N THR A 73 -32.24 12.27 -5.69
CA THR A 73 -33.26 11.33 -6.17
C THR A 73 -32.83 10.52 -7.41
N SER A 74 -31.53 10.43 -7.70
CA SER A 74 -31.06 9.59 -8.81
C SER A 74 -29.61 9.14 -8.67
N PHE A 75 -29.33 7.96 -9.22
CA PHE A 75 -27.96 7.56 -9.56
C PHE A 75 -27.66 7.93 -11.00
N SER A 76 -26.43 8.40 -11.25
CA SER A 76 -25.97 8.92 -12.55
C SER A 76 -24.59 8.39 -12.91
N GLY A 77 -24.19 8.59 -14.17
CA GLY A 77 -22.97 8.01 -14.71
C GLY A 77 -22.96 6.49 -14.54
N THR A 78 -24.12 5.87 -14.81
CA THR A 78 -24.32 4.46 -14.50
C THR A 78 -23.82 3.54 -15.61
N ALA A 79 -23.31 2.39 -15.21
CA ALA A 79 -22.97 1.28 -16.10
C ALA A 79 -23.80 0.05 -15.72
N ARG A 80 -24.76 -0.29 -16.58
CA ARG A 80 -25.69 -1.41 -16.39
C ARG A 80 -25.04 -2.75 -16.68
N GLY A 81 -25.54 -3.82 -16.07
CA GLY A 81 -24.98 -5.17 -16.25
C GLY A 81 -23.55 -5.32 -15.73
N SER A 82 -23.20 -4.55 -14.70
CA SER A 82 -21.88 -4.60 -14.07
C SER A 82 -21.58 -5.99 -13.53
N GLY A 83 -20.29 -6.36 -13.50
CA GLY A 83 -19.86 -7.70 -13.07
C GLY A 83 -20.34 -8.85 -13.97
N GLY A 84 -20.83 -8.53 -15.18
CA GLY A 84 -21.36 -9.52 -16.13
C GLY A 84 -22.81 -9.94 -15.85
N THR A 85 -23.52 -9.20 -15.01
CA THR A 85 -24.96 -9.44 -14.78
C THR A 85 -25.79 -9.08 -16.02
N PRO A 86 -26.93 -9.75 -16.26
CA PRO A 86 -27.81 -9.37 -17.37
C PRO A 86 -28.44 -7.99 -17.14
N VAL A 87 -28.72 -7.28 -18.23
CA VAL A 87 -29.43 -5.99 -18.19
C VAL A 87 -30.92 -6.21 -18.37
N PHE A 88 -31.74 -5.78 -17.42
CA PHE A 88 -33.20 -5.95 -17.46
C PHE A 88 -33.96 -4.64 -17.67
N ALA A 89 -35.25 -4.70 -17.96
CA ALA A 89 -36.13 -3.57 -17.69
C ALA A 89 -36.69 -3.74 -16.28
N HIS A 90 -36.75 -2.66 -15.50
CA HIS A 90 -37.25 -2.71 -14.12
C HIS A 90 -38.51 -1.86 -13.99
N ALA A 91 -39.43 -2.30 -13.13
CA ALA A 91 -40.68 -1.60 -12.87
C ALA A 91 -40.53 -0.58 -11.73
N ALA A 92 -41.42 0.42 -11.73
CA ALA A 92 -41.51 1.35 -10.61
C ALA A 92 -41.76 0.59 -9.30
N GLY A 93 -41.08 0.99 -8.23
CA GLY A 93 -41.19 0.36 -6.92
C GLY A 93 -40.31 -0.86 -6.70
N ASN A 94 -39.55 -1.35 -7.69
CA ASN A 94 -38.49 -2.34 -7.41
C ASN A 94 -37.46 -1.74 -6.43
N ASN A 95 -36.92 -2.59 -5.55
CA ASN A 95 -35.90 -2.19 -4.59
C ASN A 95 -34.57 -1.96 -5.30
N VAL A 96 -33.87 -0.91 -4.87
CA VAL A 96 -32.51 -0.60 -5.29
C VAL A 96 -31.64 -0.69 -4.05
N ASP A 97 -30.81 -1.72 -4.02
CA ASP A 97 -30.03 -2.11 -2.84
C ASP A 97 -28.55 -1.85 -3.07
N LEU A 98 -27.88 -1.13 -2.17
CA LEU A 98 -26.42 -1.13 -2.18
C LEU A 98 -25.95 -2.55 -1.83
N THR A 99 -25.21 -3.17 -2.74
CA THR A 99 -24.74 -4.55 -2.57
C THR A 99 -23.23 -4.61 -2.68
N VAL A 100 -22.60 -5.37 -1.78
CA VAL A 100 -21.17 -5.66 -1.87
C VAL A 100 -20.94 -6.65 -3.00
N MET A 101 -20.45 -6.13 -4.12
CA MET A 101 -20.06 -6.91 -5.31
C MET A 101 -18.65 -7.51 -5.17
N ALA A 102 -18.32 -8.48 -6.03
CA ALA A 102 -16.99 -9.10 -6.08
C ALA A 102 -15.88 -8.06 -6.31
N GLU A 103 -16.18 -6.99 -7.03
CA GLU A 103 -15.31 -5.84 -7.28
C GLU A 103 -14.77 -5.24 -5.97
N HIS A 104 -15.61 -5.04 -4.94
CA HIS A 104 -15.17 -4.53 -3.63
C HIS A 104 -14.10 -5.43 -3.01
N HIS A 105 -14.37 -6.73 -2.97
CA HIS A 105 -13.43 -7.71 -2.41
C HIS A 105 -12.15 -7.83 -3.26
N ASN A 106 -12.27 -7.71 -4.57
CA ASN A 106 -11.11 -7.77 -5.46
C ASN A 106 -10.19 -6.57 -5.28
N GLU A 107 -10.72 -5.36 -5.07
CA GLU A 107 -9.90 -4.20 -4.76
C GLU A 107 -9.20 -4.33 -3.41
N ILE A 108 -9.91 -4.76 -2.36
CA ILE A 108 -9.31 -5.02 -1.04
C ILE A 108 -8.22 -6.09 -1.13
N LYS A 109 -8.50 -7.20 -1.81
CA LYS A 109 -7.52 -8.27 -2.05
C LYS A 109 -6.27 -7.72 -2.76
N ASN A 110 -6.45 -6.91 -3.81
CA ASN A 110 -5.34 -6.34 -4.55
C ASN A 110 -4.52 -5.35 -3.69
N ALA A 111 -5.19 -4.56 -2.84
CA ALA A 111 -4.52 -3.63 -1.93
C ALA A 111 -3.68 -4.38 -0.88
N VAL A 112 -4.21 -5.48 -0.34
CA VAL A 112 -3.46 -6.36 0.58
C VAL A 112 -2.24 -6.96 -0.12
N ILE A 113 -2.38 -7.48 -1.34
CA ILE A 113 -1.25 -8.02 -2.12
C ILE A 113 -0.19 -6.94 -2.37
N ALA A 114 -0.61 -5.72 -2.70
CA ALA A 114 0.30 -4.59 -2.89
C ALA A 114 1.06 -4.24 -1.59
N LEU A 115 0.38 -4.32 -0.44
CA LEU A 115 1.02 -4.14 0.86
C LEU A 115 2.02 -5.27 1.16
N GLU A 116 1.64 -6.54 0.94
CA GLU A 116 2.48 -7.72 1.14
C GLU A 116 3.78 -7.67 0.34
N GLN A 117 3.73 -7.13 -0.88
CA GLN A 117 4.92 -6.90 -1.70
C GLN A 117 5.91 -5.90 -1.07
N ILE A 118 5.43 -4.97 -0.24
CA ILE A 118 6.27 -3.99 0.47
C ILE A 118 6.75 -4.54 1.82
N VAL A 119 5.84 -5.10 2.64
CA VAL A 119 6.20 -5.59 3.98
C VAL A 119 6.98 -6.91 3.93
N GLY A 120 6.86 -7.65 2.83
CA GLY A 120 7.52 -8.93 2.60
C GLY A 120 6.95 -10.08 3.44
N ILE A 121 7.59 -11.24 3.32
CA ILE A 121 7.29 -12.43 4.14
C ILE A 121 8.15 -12.44 5.40
N SER A 122 7.73 -13.20 6.41
CA SER A 122 8.51 -13.44 7.63
C SER A 122 9.95 -13.88 7.29
N GLY A 123 10.94 -13.20 7.88
CA GLY A 123 12.37 -13.44 7.60
C GLY A 123 12.91 -12.72 6.35
N SER A 124 12.06 -12.00 5.60
CA SER A 124 12.43 -11.18 4.43
C SER A 124 11.89 -9.75 4.53
N HIS A 125 11.69 -9.25 5.75
CA HIS A 125 11.21 -7.89 5.97
C HIS A 125 12.25 -6.86 5.52
N ASN A 126 11.81 -5.89 4.73
CA ASN A 126 12.65 -4.79 4.30
C ASN A 126 12.17 -3.49 4.95
N PHE A 127 12.35 -3.35 6.28
CA PHE A 127 12.06 -2.10 6.99
C PHE A 127 12.99 -0.95 6.59
N VAL A 128 14.00 -1.25 5.77
CA VAL A 128 14.92 -0.28 5.19
C VAL A 128 14.92 -0.52 3.68
N PRO A 129 14.71 0.50 2.83
CA PRO A 129 14.78 0.34 1.38
C PRO A 129 16.07 -0.37 0.97
N LYS A 130 15.97 -1.33 0.04
CA LYS A 130 17.15 -1.96 -0.57
C LYS A 130 17.30 -1.49 -2.01
N ASP A 131 18.53 -1.37 -2.49
CA ASP A 131 18.76 -1.24 -3.93
C ASP A 131 18.49 -2.57 -4.67
N ALA A 132 18.63 -2.55 -6.00
CA ALA A 132 18.44 -3.73 -6.85
C ALA A 132 19.45 -4.86 -6.57
N GLN A 133 20.51 -4.59 -5.81
CA GLN A 133 21.54 -5.53 -5.39
C GLN A 133 21.30 -6.06 -3.97
N GLY A 134 20.25 -5.59 -3.29
CA GLY A 134 19.88 -6.03 -1.96
C GLY A 134 20.58 -5.27 -0.82
N ASN A 135 21.29 -4.18 -1.12
CA ASN A 135 21.97 -3.36 -0.11
C ASN A 135 20.99 -2.43 0.59
N VAL A 136 21.11 -2.29 1.91
CA VAL A 136 20.29 -1.35 2.70
C VAL A 136 20.69 0.10 2.40
N LEU A 137 19.73 0.91 1.96
CA LEU A 137 19.88 2.34 1.70
C LEU A 137 19.37 3.15 2.90
N ILE A 138 20.26 3.92 3.53
CA ILE A 138 19.92 4.84 4.61
C ILE A 138 20.22 6.25 4.11
N SER A 139 19.16 7.02 3.78
CA SER A 139 19.27 8.39 3.26
C SER A 139 19.57 9.44 4.34
N GLY A 140 19.56 9.03 5.62
CA GLY A 140 19.90 9.86 6.78
C GLY A 140 20.96 9.21 7.67
N THR A 141 20.98 9.57 8.95
CA THR A 141 21.92 9.00 9.92
C THR A 141 21.44 7.64 10.42
N LEU A 142 22.29 6.61 10.35
CA LEU A 142 22.11 5.38 11.12
C LEU A 142 22.67 5.55 12.53
N THR A 143 21.83 5.43 13.55
CA THR A 143 22.29 5.37 14.95
C THR A 143 22.13 3.95 15.48
N VAL A 144 23.23 3.31 15.87
CA VAL A 144 23.22 2.03 16.58
C VAL A 144 23.63 2.31 18.02
N GLN A 145 22.70 2.18 18.97
CA GLN A 145 22.93 2.56 20.38
C GLN A 145 23.65 1.49 21.22
N ASN A 146 23.70 0.25 20.72
CA ASN A 146 24.35 -0.87 21.40
C ASN A 146 25.52 -1.35 20.54
N LEU A 147 25.46 -2.60 20.07
CA LEU A 147 26.52 -3.23 19.32
C LEU A 147 26.16 -3.27 17.82
N ALA A 148 27.07 -2.80 16.98
CA ALA A 148 27.04 -3.04 15.54
C ALA A 148 28.05 -4.16 15.22
N GLU A 149 27.57 -5.39 15.05
CA GLU A 149 28.39 -6.49 14.54
C GLU A 149 28.29 -6.53 13.01
N PHE A 150 29.42 -6.37 12.34
CA PHE A 150 29.56 -6.76 10.94
C PHE A 150 30.09 -8.21 10.96
N GLY A 151 29.33 -9.16 10.40
CA GLY A 151 29.64 -10.60 10.51
C GLY A 151 30.98 -11.03 9.90
N TRP A 152 31.23 -12.35 9.84
CA TRP A 152 32.48 -13.02 9.41
C TRP A 152 33.04 -12.65 8.02
N THR A 153 32.36 -11.75 7.32
CA THR A 153 32.51 -11.44 5.90
C THR A 153 32.12 -9.99 5.58
N THR A 154 32.92 -9.00 6.01
CA THR A 154 33.13 -7.80 5.16
C THR A 154 34.14 -8.16 4.05
N THR A 155 33.87 -9.21 3.26
CA THR A 155 34.91 -9.98 2.53
C THR A 155 35.46 -9.33 1.26
N SER A 156 35.17 -8.08 0.97
CA SER A 156 35.80 -7.40 -0.18
C SER A 156 35.75 -5.87 -0.17
N GLY A 157 35.18 -5.25 0.87
CA GLY A 157 35.02 -3.81 0.94
C GLY A 157 35.59 -3.28 2.24
N SER A 158 36.55 -2.36 2.14
CA SER A 158 36.92 -1.48 3.24
C SER A 158 35.65 -0.90 3.90
N GLN A 159 35.62 -0.82 5.23
CA GLN A 159 34.74 0.15 5.88
C GLN A 159 35.30 1.52 5.54
N VAL A 160 34.75 2.15 4.50
CA VAL A 160 35.18 3.47 4.05
C VAL A 160 34.42 4.53 4.82
N VAL A 161 35.10 5.18 5.76
CA VAL A 161 34.60 6.42 6.37
C VAL A 161 35.07 7.58 5.48
N THR A 162 34.14 8.23 4.79
CA THR A 162 34.44 9.48 4.07
C THR A 162 34.30 10.64 5.06
N GLY A 163 35.44 11.19 5.50
CA GLY A 163 35.50 12.20 6.55
C GLY A 163 36.16 11.69 7.82
N PRO A 164 36.09 12.44 8.93
CA PRO A 164 36.70 12.05 10.19
C PRO A 164 35.95 10.87 10.83
N GLY A 165 36.68 9.83 11.23
CA GLY A 165 36.18 8.77 12.10
C GLY A 165 36.61 9.03 13.54
N PHE A 166 35.70 8.87 14.49
CA PHE A 166 35.96 9.03 15.92
C PHE A 166 35.69 7.72 16.63
N PHE A 167 36.62 7.33 17.51
CA PHE A 167 36.43 6.25 18.47
C PHE A 167 36.45 6.88 19.86
N GLU A 168 35.40 6.68 20.65
CA GLU A 168 35.29 7.26 22.00
C GLU A 168 36.17 6.52 23.02
N THR A 169 36.52 5.28 22.71
CA THR A 169 37.32 4.37 23.54
C THR A 169 38.47 3.77 22.72
N ASP A 170 38.88 2.54 23.03
CA ASP A 170 40.01 1.88 22.40
C ASP A 170 39.73 1.47 20.95
N LEU A 171 40.75 1.63 20.11
CA LEU A 171 40.80 1.04 18.77
C LEU A 171 41.79 -0.12 18.79
N ASP A 172 41.30 -1.34 18.60
CA ASP A 172 42.15 -2.54 18.44
C ASP A 172 42.31 -2.88 16.95
N VAL A 173 43.56 -3.11 16.53
CA VAL A 173 43.91 -3.45 15.15
C VAL A 173 44.78 -4.70 15.15
N ALA A 174 44.21 -5.84 14.75
CA ALA A 174 44.88 -7.14 14.84
C ALA A 174 46.07 -7.33 13.87
N GLN A 175 46.11 -6.56 12.77
CA GLN A 175 47.16 -6.64 11.76
C GLN A 175 47.92 -5.31 11.67
N ASN A 176 47.72 -4.56 10.60
CA ASN A 176 48.46 -3.34 10.32
C ASN A 176 47.54 -2.13 10.41
N MET A 177 47.99 -1.08 11.08
CA MET A 177 47.48 0.27 10.91
C MET A 177 48.39 1.00 9.93
N VAL A 178 47.83 1.48 8.81
CA VAL A 178 48.55 2.31 7.85
C VAL A 178 48.01 3.73 7.94
N VAL A 179 48.88 4.69 8.23
CA VAL A 179 48.56 6.12 8.25
C VAL A 179 49.39 6.79 7.16
N SER A 180 48.72 7.27 6.11
CA SER A 180 49.38 7.95 5.00
C SER A 180 49.65 9.44 5.27
N GLY A 181 48.94 10.01 6.23
CA GLY A 181 49.11 11.39 6.70
C GLY A 181 49.96 11.47 7.97
N THR A 182 49.81 12.58 8.68
CA THR A 182 50.45 12.78 9.99
C THR A 182 49.68 12.04 11.08
N SER A 183 50.38 11.27 11.91
CA SER A 183 49.86 10.81 13.20
C SER A 183 50.34 11.73 14.32
N SER A 184 49.46 12.01 15.27
CA SER A 184 49.79 12.69 16.52
C SER A 184 49.30 11.81 17.65
N LEU A 185 50.21 11.28 18.46
CA LEU A 185 49.90 10.49 19.63
C LEU A 185 50.21 11.32 20.87
N ALA A 186 49.23 11.47 21.75
CA ALA A 186 49.39 12.18 23.01
C ALA A 186 49.40 11.18 24.17
N GLY A 187 50.24 11.45 25.17
CA GLY A 187 50.47 10.53 26.29
C GLY A 187 51.59 9.52 26.01
N ASP A 188 51.59 8.44 26.78
CA ASP A 188 52.62 7.40 26.69
C ASP A 188 52.34 6.47 25.50
N VAL A 189 53.39 6.21 24.72
CA VAL A 189 53.37 5.24 23.61
C VAL A 189 54.20 4.04 24.03
N ASP A 190 53.55 2.91 24.27
CA ASP A 190 54.21 1.64 24.58
C ASP A 190 54.38 0.78 23.31
N MET A 191 55.57 0.23 23.14
CA MET A 191 55.93 -0.64 22.02
C MET A 191 56.63 -1.88 22.54
N LYS A 192 55.96 -3.03 22.42
CA LYS A 192 56.48 -4.32 22.91
C LYS A 192 57.67 -4.86 22.12
N SER A 193 57.93 -4.33 20.92
CA SER A 193 59.02 -4.80 20.06
C SER A 193 59.81 -3.63 19.50
N THR A 194 59.69 -3.36 18.20
CA THR A 194 60.62 -2.47 17.49
C THR A 194 59.89 -1.28 16.88
N LEU A 195 60.44 -0.09 17.08
CA LEU A 195 60.15 1.09 16.26
C LEU A 195 61.25 1.27 15.23
N THR A 196 60.87 1.35 13.97
CA THR A 196 61.76 1.75 12.89
C THR A 196 61.31 3.09 12.36
N VAL A 197 62.18 4.10 12.41
CA VAL A 197 61.98 5.41 11.79
C VAL A 197 62.99 5.52 10.66
N SER A 198 62.50 5.72 9.44
CA SER A 198 63.28 5.89 8.21
C SER A 198 63.11 7.28 7.65
#